data_AF-A0A972PXY6-F1
#
_entry.id   AF-A0A972PXY6-F1
#
_cell.length_a   1.000
_cell.length_b   1.000
_cell.length_c   1.000
_cell.angle_alpha   90.00
_cell.angle_beta   90.00
_cell.angle_gamma   90.00
#
_symmetry.space_group_name_H-M   'P 1'
#
loop_
_entity.id
_entity.type
_entity.pdbx_description
1 polymer ?
#
loop_
_entity_poly.entity_id
_entity_poly.type
_entity_poly.pdbx_seq_one_letter_code
_entity_poly.pdbx_strand_id
1 'polypeptide(L)'
;MFHSTIDVEYNDSWFYLSFWPDLLKKLLEAWPLFQKSNAQGRYLSHDMGSVASVNGMAYPHDMPVEENADYILLLYSHWKTTGDTAFMRGLFPKAKDYARFIFNCDTDGDGLPDLNVSNTIDQGSVAVQHARNQTYLGVKALGAYRAASEMALAQATPDEGFSSDCEARVRLINLTLENRLWLGDHFAVCDDPSVPQAEREAYSIYPSNGLLYLLAAGLDPGLTRPGLLAGGGRLAAGPGGAPRPLLGPGALLRHQEERRLLGRVRVQSRP
;
A
#
# COMPACT_ATOMS: atom_id res chain seq x y z
N MET A 1 22.54 -11.84 -3.92
CA MET A 1 21.93 -10.51 -3.93
C MET A 1 21.22 -10.34 -5.26
N PHE A 2 19.91 -10.11 -5.18
CA PHE A 2 19.02 -9.93 -6.32
C PHE A 2 19.04 -8.46 -6.75
N HIS A 3 18.73 -8.20 -8.01
CA HIS A 3 18.69 -6.85 -8.58
C HIS A 3 17.28 -6.28 -8.52
N SER A 4 17.11 -5.23 -7.73
CA SER A 4 15.89 -4.43 -7.64
C SER A 4 14.64 -5.28 -7.46
N THR A 5 14.63 -6.01 -6.35
CA THR A 5 13.48 -6.77 -5.84
C THR A 5 12.36 -5.79 -5.48
N ILE A 6 11.23 -5.85 -6.17
CA ILE A 6 10.20 -4.80 -6.13
C ILE A 6 9.64 -4.60 -4.71
N ASP A 7 9.38 -5.69 -4.00
CA ASP A 7 8.92 -5.75 -2.61
C ASP A 7 9.89 -5.10 -1.59
N VAL A 8 11.20 -5.23 -1.79
CA VAL A 8 12.21 -4.53 -0.97
C VAL A 8 12.27 -3.06 -1.35
N GLU A 9 12.29 -2.76 -2.66
CA GLU A 9 12.30 -1.40 -3.20
C GLU A 9 11.05 -0.62 -2.77
N TYR A 10 9.93 -1.32 -2.55
CA TYR A 10 8.73 -0.77 -1.94
C TYR A 10 9.01 -0.17 -0.57
N ASN A 11 9.82 -0.80 0.28
CA ASN A 11 10.12 -0.28 1.60
C ASN A 11 11.20 0.82 1.54
N ASP A 12 12.16 0.70 0.63
CA ASP A 12 13.27 1.66 0.45
C ASP A 12 12.87 2.92 -0.32
N SER A 13 11.71 2.91 -0.99
CA SER A 13 11.31 3.97 -1.92
C SER A 13 11.20 5.37 -1.29
N TRP A 14 11.06 5.45 0.04
CA TRP A 14 11.12 6.72 0.78
C TRP A 14 12.38 7.54 0.46
N PHE A 15 13.51 6.85 0.26
CA PHE A 15 14.73 7.52 -0.15
C PHE A 15 14.59 8.13 -1.56
N TYR A 16 14.06 7.36 -2.52
CA TYR A 16 13.83 7.85 -3.88
C TYR A 16 12.84 9.01 -3.90
N LEU A 17 11.69 8.86 -3.25
CA LEU A 17 10.65 9.88 -3.21
C LEU A 17 11.15 11.18 -2.57
N SER A 18 12.02 11.09 -1.55
CA SER A 18 12.52 12.27 -0.84
C SER A 18 13.70 12.96 -1.54
N PHE A 19 14.57 12.20 -2.20
CA PHE A 19 15.87 12.72 -2.66
C PHE A 19 16.16 12.49 -4.13
N TRP A 20 15.58 11.47 -4.75
CA TRP A 20 15.89 11.09 -6.13
C TRP A 20 14.70 10.44 -6.86
N PRO A 21 13.60 11.18 -7.10
CA PRO A 21 12.39 10.61 -7.70
C PRO A 21 12.64 10.08 -9.13
N ASP A 22 13.58 10.67 -9.87
CA ASP A 22 13.99 10.18 -11.18
C ASP A 22 14.59 8.77 -11.16
N LEU A 23 15.13 8.31 -10.02
CA LEU A 23 15.61 6.94 -9.87
C LEU A 23 14.42 5.97 -9.79
N LEU A 24 13.41 6.26 -8.96
CA LEU A 24 12.18 5.48 -8.91
C LEU A 24 11.46 5.48 -10.27
N LYS A 25 11.45 6.62 -10.98
CA LYS A 25 10.92 6.72 -12.35
C LYS A 25 11.57 5.69 -13.29
N LYS A 26 12.89 5.54 -13.25
CA LYS A 26 13.62 4.55 -14.06
C LYS A 26 13.26 3.11 -13.69
N LEU A 27 13.09 2.83 -12.39
CA LEU A 27 12.67 1.51 -11.93
C LEU A 27 11.24 1.17 -12.39
N LEU A 28 10.31 2.12 -12.28
CA LEU A 28 8.92 1.98 -12.76
C LEU A 28 8.83 1.71 -14.27
N GLU A 29 9.80 2.17 -15.06
CA GLU A 29 9.94 1.87 -16.49
C GLU A 29 10.62 0.53 -16.75
N ALA A 30 11.57 0.12 -15.90
CA ALA A 30 12.38 -1.07 -16.07
C ALA A 30 11.65 -2.36 -15.67
N TRP A 31 10.96 -2.39 -14.52
CA TRP A 31 10.28 -3.60 -14.04
C TRP A 31 9.30 -4.23 -15.05
N PRO A 32 8.47 -3.45 -15.78
CA PRO A 32 7.58 -4.01 -16.81
C PRO A 32 8.29 -4.72 -17.96
N LEU A 33 9.61 -4.54 -18.16
CA LEU A 33 10.38 -5.27 -19.17
C LEU A 33 10.55 -6.75 -18.81
N PHE A 34 10.40 -7.11 -17.52
CA PHE A 34 10.54 -8.46 -16.99
C PHE A 34 9.20 -9.08 -16.57
N GLN A 35 8.08 -8.49 -16.98
CA GLN A 35 6.76 -9.02 -16.64
C GLN A 35 6.56 -10.43 -17.21
N LYS A 36 5.80 -11.23 -16.47
CA LYS A 36 5.34 -12.58 -16.82
C LYS A 36 3.84 -12.60 -17.06
N SER A 37 3.30 -13.77 -17.40
CA SER A 37 1.86 -14.00 -17.49
C SER A 37 1.46 -15.41 -17.08
N ASN A 38 0.27 -15.52 -16.49
CA ASN A 38 -0.41 -16.79 -16.21
C ASN A 38 -1.91 -16.67 -16.58
N ALA A 39 -2.75 -17.61 -16.12
CA ALA A 39 -4.18 -17.60 -16.38
C ALA A 39 -4.93 -16.38 -15.81
N GLN A 40 -4.45 -15.78 -14.72
CA GLN A 40 -5.04 -14.60 -14.08
C GLN A 40 -4.64 -13.29 -14.77
N GLY A 41 -3.59 -13.30 -15.61
CA GLY A 41 -3.18 -12.14 -16.40
C GLY A 41 -1.67 -11.90 -16.34
N ARG A 42 -1.27 -10.63 -16.39
CA ARG A 42 0.13 -10.19 -16.35
C ARG A 42 0.54 -9.83 -14.92
N TYR A 43 1.77 -10.18 -14.57
CA TYR A 43 2.35 -9.82 -13.30
C TYR A 43 3.84 -9.54 -13.42
N LEU A 44 4.39 -8.79 -12.47
CA LEU A 44 5.81 -8.47 -12.43
C LEU A 44 6.62 -9.64 -11.87
N SER A 45 7.81 -9.85 -12.43
CA SER A 45 8.81 -10.71 -11.80
C SER A 45 9.29 -10.07 -10.50
N HIS A 46 9.62 -10.89 -9.50
CA HIS A 46 10.12 -10.43 -8.20
C HIS A 46 11.35 -9.50 -8.34
N ASP A 47 12.31 -9.89 -9.20
CA ASP A 47 13.54 -9.14 -9.44
C ASP A 47 13.90 -9.11 -10.94
N MET A 48 14.90 -8.30 -11.28
CA MET A 48 15.41 -8.17 -12.65
C MET A 48 16.67 -9.01 -12.92
N GLY A 49 17.16 -9.76 -11.93
CA GLY A 49 18.36 -10.58 -12.04
C GLY A 49 19.16 -10.71 -10.74
N SER A 50 20.42 -11.10 -10.84
CA SER A 50 21.30 -11.27 -9.68
C SER A 50 22.75 -10.93 -9.98
N VAL A 51 23.44 -10.39 -8.96
CA VAL A 51 24.89 -10.09 -8.97
C VAL A 51 25.31 -9.18 -10.13
N ALA A 52 25.74 -9.72 -11.27
CA ALA A 52 26.17 -8.96 -12.45
C ALA A 52 25.26 -9.18 -13.66
N SER A 53 24.18 -9.95 -13.49
CA SER A 53 23.27 -10.37 -14.55
C SER A 53 21.92 -9.68 -14.36
N VAL A 54 21.44 -9.02 -15.42
CA VAL A 54 20.10 -8.41 -15.49
C VAL A 54 19.36 -9.06 -16.64
N ASN A 55 18.99 -10.33 -16.46
CA ASN A 55 18.44 -11.20 -17.50
C ASN A 55 17.10 -11.85 -17.10
N GLY A 56 16.43 -11.28 -16.09
CA GLY A 56 15.16 -11.77 -15.55
C GLY A 56 15.30 -12.41 -14.18
N MET A 57 14.16 -12.76 -13.60
CA MET A 57 14.03 -13.21 -12.21
C MET A 57 15.04 -14.29 -11.83
N ALA A 58 15.77 -14.06 -10.74
CA ALA A 58 16.69 -15.02 -10.14
C ALA A 58 16.17 -15.61 -8.82
N TYR A 59 15.18 -14.98 -8.18
CA TYR A 59 14.56 -15.52 -6.97
C TYR A 59 13.81 -16.85 -7.25
N PRO A 60 13.73 -17.79 -6.29
CA PRO A 60 13.26 -19.15 -6.57
C PRO A 60 11.76 -19.29 -6.89
N HIS A 61 10.93 -18.31 -6.56
CA HIS A 61 9.49 -18.35 -6.81
C HIS A 61 8.93 -16.95 -7.08
N ASP A 62 7.76 -16.89 -7.71
CA ASP A 62 7.07 -15.63 -8.01
C ASP A 62 6.25 -15.15 -6.79
N MET A 63 6.05 -13.82 -6.67
CA MET A 63 5.15 -13.19 -5.69
C MET A 63 4.10 -12.28 -6.37
N PRO A 64 3.25 -12.80 -7.27
CA PRO A 64 2.59 -11.97 -8.28
C PRO A 64 1.64 -10.90 -7.74
N VAL A 65 0.88 -11.20 -6.69
CA VAL A 65 -0.04 -10.24 -6.07
C VAL A 65 0.73 -9.14 -5.36
N GLU A 66 1.79 -9.50 -4.62
CA GLU A 66 2.67 -8.57 -3.91
C GLU A 66 3.29 -7.56 -4.88
N GLU A 67 4.00 -8.04 -5.90
CA GLU A 67 4.77 -7.16 -6.79
C GLU A 67 3.88 -6.24 -7.64
N ASN A 68 2.73 -6.75 -8.05
CA ASN A 68 1.75 -5.95 -8.77
C ASN A 68 1.18 -4.83 -7.89
N ALA A 69 0.83 -5.15 -6.64
CA ALA A 69 0.29 -4.15 -5.73
C ALA A 69 1.35 -3.09 -5.37
N ASP A 70 2.59 -3.52 -5.15
CA ASP A 70 3.71 -2.63 -4.84
C ASP A 70 4.02 -1.69 -6.01
N TYR A 71 4.05 -2.19 -7.24
CA TYR A 71 4.20 -1.34 -8.42
C TYR A 71 3.12 -0.27 -8.53
N ILE A 72 1.85 -0.63 -8.32
CA ILE A 72 0.72 0.32 -8.40
C ILE A 72 0.88 1.41 -7.34
N LEU A 73 1.20 1.01 -6.10
CA LEU A 73 1.38 1.93 -4.98
C LEU A 73 2.60 2.84 -5.17
N LEU A 74 3.70 2.33 -5.72
CA LEU A 74 4.90 3.11 -6.02
C LEU A 74 4.67 4.10 -7.17
N LEU A 75 3.98 3.68 -8.24
CA LEU A 75 3.62 4.57 -9.35
C LEU A 75 2.74 5.73 -8.85
N TYR A 76 1.73 5.40 -8.04
CA TYR A 76 0.87 6.40 -7.42
C TYR A 76 1.68 7.35 -6.52
N SER A 77 2.53 6.83 -5.64
CA SER A 77 3.36 7.64 -4.74
C SER A 77 4.30 8.57 -5.47
N HIS A 78 4.94 8.07 -6.52
CA HIS A 78 5.78 8.89 -7.40
C HIS A 78 4.95 10.03 -8.01
N TRP A 79 3.76 9.74 -8.55
CA TRP A 79 2.87 10.74 -9.11
C TRP A 79 2.45 11.81 -8.08
N LYS A 80 2.02 11.39 -6.88
CA LYS A 80 1.60 12.32 -5.82
C LYS A 80 2.76 13.18 -5.30
N THR A 81 3.98 12.64 -5.27
CA THR A 81 5.17 13.34 -4.79
C THR A 81 5.70 14.35 -5.82
N THR A 82 5.70 13.98 -7.10
CA THR A 82 6.31 14.79 -8.18
C THR A 82 5.33 15.67 -8.93
N GLY A 83 4.05 15.32 -8.95
CA GLY A 83 3.03 15.93 -9.81
C GLY A 83 3.14 15.53 -11.29
N ASP A 84 4.05 14.61 -11.67
CA ASP A 84 4.27 14.18 -13.06
C ASP A 84 3.12 13.30 -13.59
N THR A 85 2.02 13.98 -13.91
CA THR A 85 0.77 13.36 -14.38
C THR A 85 0.93 12.73 -15.77
N ALA A 86 1.81 13.29 -16.61
CA ALA A 86 2.07 12.76 -17.94
C ALA A 86 2.75 11.38 -17.85
N PHE A 87 3.75 11.25 -16.97
CA PHE A 87 4.41 9.98 -16.71
C PHE A 87 3.46 8.93 -16.14
N MET A 88 2.68 9.29 -15.12
CA MET A 88 1.67 8.39 -14.54
C MET A 88 0.69 7.88 -15.61
N ARG A 89 0.14 8.79 -16.44
CA ARG A 89 -0.78 8.42 -17.54
C ARG A 89 -0.13 7.47 -18.55
N GLY A 90 1.17 7.63 -18.82
CA GLY A 90 1.92 6.74 -19.70
C GLY A 90 2.02 5.30 -19.18
N LEU A 91 2.14 5.12 -17.86
CA LEU A 91 2.24 3.80 -17.23
C LEU A 91 0.91 3.23 -16.72
N PHE A 92 -0.15 4.05 -16.66
CA PHE A 92 -1.46 3.62 -16.17
C PHE A 92 -2.02 2.37 -16.86
N PRO A 93 -1.86 2.13 -18.19
CA PRO A 93 -2.30 0.87 -18.79
C PRO A 93 -1.67 -0.37 -18.16
N LYS A 94 -0.41 -0.30 -17.70
CA LYS A 94 0.26 -1.39 -16.98
C LYS A 94 -0.31 -1.56 -15.58
N ALA A 95 -0.44 -0.46 -14.83
CA ALA A 95 -1.06 -0.49 -13.50
C ALA A 95 -2.49 -1.07 -13.53
N LYS A 96 -3.26 -0.76 -14.58
CA LYS A 96 -4.59 -1.33 -14.80
C LYS A 96 -4.56 -2.83 -15.09
N ASP A 97 -3.63 -3.30 -15.93
CA ASP A 97 -3.41 -4.74 -16.17
C ASP A 97 -3.06 -5.47 -14.86
N TYR A 98 -2.18 -4.90 -14.05
CA TYR A 98 -1.75 -5.47 -12.77
C TYR A 98 -2.86 -5.47 -11.72
N ALA A 99 -3.67 -4.41 -11.63
CA ALA A 99 -4.84 -4.39 -10.75
C ALA A 99 -5.87 -5.47 -11.15
N ARG A 100 -6.11 -5.64 -12.46
CA ARG A 100 -6.99 -6.70 -12.97
C ARG A 100 -6.46 -8.09 -12.70
N PHE A 101 -5.14 -8.29 -12.75
CA PHE A 101 -4.53 -9.55 -12.32
C PHE A 101 -4.91 -9.86 -10.87
N ILE A 102 -4.80 -8.88 -9.96
CA ILE A 102 -5.15 -9.08 -8.55
C ILE A 102 -6.65 -9.35 -8.42
N PHE A 103 -7.53 -8.66 -9.17
CA PHE A 103 -8.97 -8.99 -9.20
C PHE A 103 -9.23 -10.46 -9.56
N ASN A 104 -8.48 -10.99 -10.53
CA ASN A 104 -8.65 -12.36 -11.00
C ASN A 104 -8.06 -13.41 -10.04
N CYS A 105 -7.34 -12.98 -9.00
CA CYS A 105 -6.82 -13.85 -7.96
C CYS A 105 -7.80 -14.07 -6.80
N ASP A 106 -8.92 -13.36 -6.79
CA ASP A 106 -10.08 -13.61 -5.93
C ASP A 106 -11.05 -14.54 -6.70
N THR A 107 -11.15 -15.80 -6.28
CA THR A 107 -11.93 -16.83 -6.96
C THR A 107 -13.24 -17.16 -6.25
N ASP A 108 -13.39 -16.75 -4.99
CA ASP A 108 -14.60 -16.97 -4.19
C ASP A 108 -15.47 -15.70 -4.02
N GLY A 109 -14.98 -14.55 -4.48
CA GLY A 109 -15.70 -13.28 -4.55
C GLY A 109 -15.74 -12.53 -3.22
N ASP A 110 -14.85 -12.86 -2.27
CA ASP A 110 -14.79 -12.21 -0.98
C ASP A 110 -13.92 -10.94 -0.93
N GLY A 111 -13.28 -10.61 -2.06
CA GLY A 111 -12.41 -9.46 -2.23
C GLY A 111 -10.94 -9.72 -1.88
N LEU A 112 -10.61 -10.82 -1.21
CA LEU A 112 -9.24 -11.17 -0.86
C LEU A 112 -8.62 -12.08 -1.94
N PRO A 113 -7.33 -11.90 -2.26
CA PRO A 113 -6.64 -12.83 -3.13
C PRO A 113 -6.49 -14.23 -2.48
N ASP A 114 -6.86 -15.28 -3.22
CA ASP A 114 -6.66 -16.69 -2.84
C ASP A 114 -5.72 -17.45 -3.79
N LEU A 115 -5.40 -16.88 -4.96
CA LEU A 115 -4.38 -17.36 -5.88
C LEU A 115 -3.15 -16.44 -5.93
N ASN A 116 -1.99 -17.02 -6.23
CA ASN A 116 -0.74 -16.27 -6.44
C ASN A 116 -0.32 -15.40 -5.22
N VAL A 117 -0.53 -15.93 -4.02
CA VAL A 117 -0.49 -15.21 -2.72
C VAL A 117 0.87 -15.26 -1.99
N SER A 118 1.92 -15.80 -2.60
CA SER A 118 3.27 -15.68 -2.03
C SER A 118 3.65 -14.21 -1.92
N ASN A 119 4.26 -13.83 -0.80
CA ASN A 119 4.60 -12.44 -0.50
C ASN A 119 6.00 -12.29 0.15
N THR A 120 6.40 -11.03 0.38
CA THR A 120 7.73 -10.62 0.86
C THR A 120 8.15 -11.20 2.22
N ILE A 121 7.22 -11.71 3.03
CA ILE A 121 7.52 -12.24 4.37
C ILE A 121 8.01 -13.68 4.21
N ASP A 122 9.15 -13.83 3.55
CA ASP A 122 9.61 -15.05 2.91
C ASP A 122 10.12 -16.14 3.87
N GLN A 123 10.34 -15.77 5.12
CA GLN A 123 10.64 -16.66 6.24
C GLN A 123 9.46 -16.78 7.22
N GLY A 124 8.28 -16.32 6.81
CA GLY A 124 7.05 -16.41 7.59
C GLY A 124 6.52 -17.84 7.72
N SER A 125 5.55 -18.02 8.62
CA SER A 125 4.77 -19.26 8.64
C SER A 125 3.91 -19.38 7.38
N VAL A 126 3.36 -20.58 7.12
CA VAL A 126 2.42 -20.79 6.01
C VAL A 126 1.25 -19.81 6.07
N ALA A 127 0.74 -19.54 7.28
CA ALA A 127 -0.31 -18.56 7.51
C ALA A 127 0.02 -17.16 6.96
N VAL A 128 1.28 -16.73 7.13
CA VAL A 128 1.73 -15.38 6.80
C VAL A 128 2.14 -15.26 5.33
N GLN A 129 2.78 -16.28 4.77
CA GLN A 129 3.38 -16.16 3.44
C GLN A 129 2.52 -16.77 2.32
N HIS A 130 1.86 -17.90 2.57
CA HIS A 130 1.31 -18.75 1.51
C HIS A 130 -0.17 -19.07 1.64
N ALA A 131 -0.79 -18.75 2.78
CA ALA A 131 -2.20 -18.99 3.01
C ALA A 131 -3.07 -18.20 2.02
N ARG A 132 -4.26 -18.71 1.76
CA ARG A 132 -5.29 -17.95 1.02
C ARG A 132 -5.88 -16.87 1.92
N ASN A 133 -6.49 -15.86 1.32
CA ASN A 133 -7.31 -14.88 2.04
C ASN A 133 -6.56 -14.22 3.22
N GLN A 134 -5.31 -13.83 2.98
CA GLN A 134 -4.46 -13.18 3.96
C GLN A 134 -4.90 -11.73 4.17
N THR A 135 -4.97 -11.30 5.44
CA THR A 135 -5.20 -9.89 5.79
C THR A 135 -4.11 -8.98 5.22
N TYR A 136 -2.86 -9.43 5.20
CA TYR A 136 -1.72 -8.67 4.66
C TYR A 136 -1.93 -8.28 3.19
N LEU A 137 -2.08 -9.28 2.32
CA LEU A 137 -2.32 -9.05 0.88
C LEU A 137 -3.68 -8.41 0.62
N GLY A 138 -4.70 -8.70 1.42
CA GLY A 138 -5.99 -8.04 1.35
C GLY A 138 -5.90 -6.52 1.54
N VAL A 139 -5.24 -6.07 2.60
CA VAL A 139 -5.05 -4.65 2.89
C VAL A 139 -4.16 -3.98 1.82
N LYS A 140 -3.12 -4.68 1.34
CA LYS A 140 -2.27 -4.17 0.26
C LYS A 140 -3.02 -4.08 -1.08
N ALA A 141 -3.85 -5.07 -1.42
CA ALA A 141 -4.73 -5.03 -2.59
C ALA A 141 -5.73 -3.88 -2.51
N LEU A 142 -6.37 -3.68 -1.36
CA LEU A 142 -7.23 -2.52 -1.10
C LEU A 142 -6.46 -1.21 -1.36
N GLY A 143 -5.24 -1.10 -0.85
CA GLY A 143 -4.38 0.06 -1.08
C GLY A 143 -4.14 0.32 -2.57
N ALA A 144 -3.74 -0.73 -3.30
CA ALA A 144 -3.50 -0.67 -4.74
C ALA A 144 -4.77 -0.29 -5.52
N TYR A 145 -5.94 -0.81 -5.15
CA TYR A 145 -7.21 -0.47 -5.83
C TYR A 145 -7.60 0.99 -5.65
N ARG A 146 -7.38 1.56 -4.46
CA ARG A 146 -7.61 3.00 -4.22
C ARG A 146 -6.68 3.88 -5.06
N ALA A 147 -5.39 3.53 -5.07
CA ALA A 147 -4.40 4.20 -5.92
C ALA A 147 -4.76 4.11 -7.41
N ALA A 148 -5.11 2.91 -7.88
CA ALA A 148 -5.49 2.66 -9.27
C ALA A 148 -6.79 3.39 -9.64
N SER A 149 -7.78 3.45 -8.75
CA SER A 149 -9.03 4.19 -8.92
C SER A 149 -8.77 5.69 -9.10
N GLU A 150 -7.93 6.31 -8.25
CA GLU A 150 -7.60 7.73 -8.39
C GLU A 150 -6.81 8.01 -9.68
N MET A 151 -5.85 7.14 -10.04
CA MET A 151 -5.13 7.25 -11.31
C MET A 151 -6.06 7.11 -12.52
N ALA A 152 -7.09 6.26 -12.44
CA ALA A 152 -8.10 6.08 -13.48
C ALA A 152 -8.93 7.34 -13.72
N LEU A 153 -9.32 8.02 -12.63
CA LEU A 153 -10.06 9.28 -12.69
C LEU A 153 -9.17 10.45 -13.15
N ALA A 154 -7.86 10.36 -12.94
CA ALA A 154 -6.89 11.36 -13.37
C ALA A 154 -6.44 11.24 -14.83
N GLN A 155 -6.97 10.27 -15.59
CA GLN A 155 -6.70 10.17 -17.03
C GLN A 155 -7.28 11.37 -17.81
N ALA A 156 -6.82 11.58 -19.06
CA ALA A 156 -7.35 12.66 -19.90
C ALA A 156 -8.86 12.48 -20.18
N THR A 157 -9.27 11.22 -20.38
CA THR A 157 -10.66 10.78 -20.30
C THR A 157 -10.76 9.85 -19.08
N PRO A 158 -11.46 10.26 -18.01
CA PRO A 158 -11.61 9.44 -16.81
C PRO A 158 -12.17 8.04 -17.12
N ASP A 159 -11.56 7.00 -16.55
CA ASP A 159 -12.02 5.62 -16.67
C ASP A 159 -12.92 5.25 -15.48
N GLU A 160 -14.15 5.79 -15.50
CA GLU A 160 -15.13 5.64 -14.43
C GLU A 160 -15.56 4.19 -14.20
N GLY A 161 -15.58 3.37 -15.26
CA GLY A 161 -15.92 1.96 -15.17
C GLY A 161 -14.89 1.18 -14.35
N PHE A 162 -13.61 1.35 -14.67
CA PHE A 162 -12.54 0.71 -13.90
C PHE A 162 -12.42 1.28 -12.48
N SER A 163 -12.63 2.58 -12.28
CA SER A 163 -12.71 3.15 -10.93
C SER A 163 -13.83 2.52 -10.11
N SER A 164 -15.04 2.38 -10.69
CA SER A 164 -16.18 1.72 -10.05
C SER A 164 -15.90 0.26 -9.69
N ASP A 165 -15.20 -0.47 -10.57
CA ASP A 165 -14.73 -1.82 -10.30
C ASP A 165 -13.80 -1.87 -9.09
N CYS A 166 -12.80 -0.98 -9.02
CA CYS A 166 -11.88 -0.87 -7.89
C CYS A 166 -12.63 -0.63 -6.58
N GLU A 167 -13.55 0.34 -6.56
CA GLU A 167 -14.34 0.66 -5.37
C GLU A 167 -15.22 -0.52 -4.93
N ALA A 168 -15.73 -1.33 -5.86
CA ALA A 168 -16.46 -2.54 -5.52
C ALA A 168 -15.59 -3.56 -4.80
N ARG A 169 -14.34 -3.77 -5.23
CA ARG A 169 -13.41 -4.69 -4.55
C ARG A 169 -12.99 -4.17 -3.18
N VAL A 170 -12.74 -2.86 -3.06
CA VAL A 170 -12.48 -2.22 -1.76
C VAL A 170 -13.63 -2.46 -0.77
N ARG A 171 -14.88 -2.39 -1.22
CA ARG A 171 -16.04 -2.71 -0.36
C ARG A 171 -16.07 -4.17 0.07
N LEU A 172 -15.81 -5.11 -0.84
CA LEU A 172 -15.75 -6.54 -0.51
C LEU A 172 -14.66 -6.84 0.52
N ILE A 173 -13.45 -6.32 0.30
CA ILE A 173 -12.33 -6.46 1.25
C ILE A 173 -12.73 -5.96 2.63
N ASN A 174 -13.33 -4.76 2.72
CA ASN A 174 -13.78 -4.24 4.01
C ASN A 174 -14.82 -5.14 4.68
N LEU A 175 -15.81 -5.65 3.94
CA LEU A 175 -16.81 -6.57 4.47
C LEU A 175 -16.17 -7.87 5.00
N THR A 176 -15.18 -8.40 4.30
CA THR A 176 -14.47 -9.62 4.72
C THR A 176 -13.58 -9.35 5.93
N LEU A 177 -12.84 -8.23 5.93
CA LEU A 177 -12.04 -7.80 7.08
C LEU A 177 -12.90 -7.62 8.33
N GLU A 178 -14.05 -6.97 8.23
CA GLU A 178 -14.93 -6.70 9.36
C GLU A 178 -15.69 -7.95 9.85
N ASN A 179 -16.25 -8.74 8.94
CA ASN A 179 -17.18 -9.81 9.31
C ASN A 179 -16.51 -11.19 9.51
N ARG A 180 -15.31 -11.40 8.95
CA ARG A 180 -14.63 -12.71 8.98
C ARG A 180 -13.27 -12.66 9.67
N LEU A 181 -12.51 -11.58 9.48
CA LEU A 181 -11.13 -11.52 9.98
C LEU A 181 -10.95 -10.71 11.26
N TRP A 182 -11.89 -9.84 11.64
CA TRP A 182 -11.81 -9.14 12.92
C TRP A 182 -12.22 -10.04 14.09
N LEU A 183 -11.28 -10.35 14.98
CA LEU A 183 -11.47 -11.27 16.10
C LEU A 183 -11.92 -10.58 17.41
N GLY A 184 -12.12 -9.26 17.38
CA GLY A 184 -12.57 -8.45 18.52
C GLY A 184 -11.49 -7.52 19.08
N ASP A 185 -10.21 -7.86 18.94
CA ASP A 185 -9.07 -7.07 19.39
C ASP A 185 -7.96 -6.92 18.34
N HIS A 186 -7.90 -7.83 17.36
CA HIS A 186 -7.00 -7.76 16.20
C HIS A 186 -7.65 -8.40 14.96
N PHE A 187 -7.01 -8.21 13.80
CA PHE A 187 -7.33 -8.97 12.60
C PHE A 187 -6.56 -10.29 12.60
N ALA A 188 -7.24 -11.39 12.29
CA ALA A 188 -6.62 -12.66 11.94
C ALA A 188 -5.58 -12.47 10.82
N VAL A 189 -4.56 -13.34 10.78
CA VAL A 189 -3.55 -13.38 9.71
C VAL A 189 -4.17 -13.76 8.36
N CYS A 190 -5.06 -14.76 8.35
CA CYS A 190 -5.74 -15.25 7.16
C CYS A 190 -7.04 -16.01 7.49
N ASP A 191 -7.89 -16.20 6.47
CA ASP A 191 -9.10 -17.03 6.55
C ASP A 191 -8.98 -18.32 5.71
N ASP A 192 -7.82 -18.98 5.77
CA ASP A 192 -7.58 -20.24 5.08
C ASP A 192 -7.86 -21.43 6.01
N PRO A 193 -8.94 -22.21 5.81
CA PRO A 193 -9.29 -23.31 6.72
C PRO A 193 -8.23 -24.41 6.80
N SER A 194 -7.30 -24.50 5.84
CA SER A 194 -6.23 -25.50 5.83
C SER A 194 -5.08 -25.18 6.80
N VAL A 195 -4.99 -23.93 7.26
CA VAL A 195 -3.96 -23.47 8.21
C VAL A 195 -4.46 -23.68 9.65
N PRO A 196 -3.61 -24.14 10.60
CA PRO A 196 -4.02 -24.30 11.99
C PRO A 196 -4.58 -23.01 12.60
N GLN A 197 -5.66 -23.13 13.38
CA GLN A 197 -6.36 -21.98 13.97
C GLN A 197 -5.42 -21.04 14.74
N ALA A 198 -4.49 -21.59 15.53
CA ALA A 198 -3.53 -20.80 16.30
C ALA A 198 -2.61 -19.92 15.44
N GLU A 199 -2.34 -20.31 14.19
CA GLU A 199 -1.56 -19.48 13.26
C GLU A 199 -2.44 -18.47 12.52
N ARG A 200 -3.68 -18.84 12.18
CA ARG A 200 -4.64 -17.93 11.55
C ARG A 200 -5.03 -16.78 12.46
N GLU A 201 -5.21 -17.06 13.75
CA GLU A 201 -5.66 -16.09 14.75
C GLU A 201 -4.47 -15.48 15.52
N ALA A 202 -3.27 -15.55 14.97
CA ALA A 202 -2.10 -14.91 15.57
C ALA A 202 -2.11 -13.38 15.33
N TYR A 203 -1.39 -12.66 16.19
CA TYR A 203 -1.14 -11.24 15.98
C TYR A 203 -0.12 -11.05 14.85
N SER A 204 -0.42 -10.12 13.94
CA SER A 204 0.50 -9.73 12.86
C SER A 204 0.57 -8.21 12.74
N ILE A 205 1.79 -7.70 12.58
CA ILE A 205 2.07 -6.27 12.38
C ILE A 205 2.16 -5.89 10.90
N TYR A 206 2.26 -6.88 10.01
CA TYR A 206 2.49 -6.65 8.59
C TYR A 206 1.34 -5.98 7.83
N PRO A 207 0.04 -6.17 8.17
CA PRO A 207 -1.05 -5.60 7.39
C PRO A 207 -0.99 -4.08 7.17
N SER A 208 -0.32 -3.33 8.05
CA SER A 208 -0.17 -1.88 7.86
C SER A 208 0.71 -1.49 6.66
N ASN A 209 1.57 -2.39 6.17
CA ASN A 209 2.50 -2.10 5.09
C ASN A 209 1.77 -1.57 3.84
N GLY A 210 0.69 -2.23 3.41
CA GLY A 210 -0.09 -1.85 2.24
C GLY A 210 -0.74 -0.45 2.30
N LEU A 211 -0.82 0.18 3.48
CA LEU A 211 -1.41 1.51 3.67
C LEU A 211 -0.39 2.64 3.65
N LEU A 212 0.90 2.31 3.75
CA LEU A 212 2.00 3.27 3.96
C LEU A 212 1.93 4.46 3.00
N TYR A 213 1.80 4.16 1.71
CA TYR A 213 1.84 5.16 0.66
C TYR A 213 0.55 5.96 0.50
N LEU A 214 -0.61 5.34 0.72
CA LEU A 214 -1.88 6.07 0.69
C LEU A 214 -1.94 7.09 1.82
N LEU A 215 -1.59 6.67 3.03
CA LEU A 215 -1.59 7.54 4.21
C LEU A 215 -0.63 8.71 4.04
N ALA A 216 0.55 8.48 3.47
CA ALA A 216 1.51 9.54 3.23
C ALA A 216 1.11 10.49 2.09
N ALA A 217 0.37 10.01 1.09
CA ALA A 217 -0.23 10.86 0.05
C ALA A 217 -1.46 11.63 0.54
N GLY A 218 -1.91 11.40 1.78
CA GLY A 218 -3.12 11.99 2.34
C GLY A 218 -4.41 11.41 1.76
N LEU A 219 -4.35 10.26 1.09
CA LEU A 219 -5.52 9.56 0.58
C LEU A 219 -6.15 8.74 1.70
N ASP A 220 -7.47 8.88 1.88
CA ASP A 220 -8.23 7.96 2.73
C ASP A 220 -8.20 6.55 2.11
N PRO A 221 -7.59 5.56 2.79
CA PRO A 221 -7.55 4.20 2.28
C PRO A 221 -8.95 3.58 2.19
N GLY A 222 -9.96 4.15 2.86
CA GLY A 222 -11.28 3.55 2.90
C GLY A 222 -11.32 2.26 3.73
N LEU A 223 -10.30 2.03 4.57
CA LEU A 223 -10.31 0.96 5.55
C LEU A 223 -11.28 1.34 6.68
N THR A 224 -12.38 0.60 6.77
CA THR A 224 -13.36 0.76 7.85
C THR A 224 -12.76 0.26 9.16
N ARG A 225 -13.11 0.91 10.28
CA ARG A 225 -12.72 0.44 11.62
C ARG A 225 -13.79 -0.52 12.14
N PRO A 226 -13.52 -1.83 12.27
CA PRO A 226 -14.46 -2.75 12.89
C PRO A 226 -14.78 -2.28 14.32
N GLY A 227 -16.06 -2.26 14.69
CA GLY A 227 -16.48 -2.04 16.08
C GLY A 227 -16.53 -0.59 16.59
N LEU A 228 -16.06 0.42 15.84
CA LEU A 228 -16.18 1.82 16.30
C LEU A 228 -17.58 2.41 16.10
N LEU A 229 -18.38 1.85 15.18
CA LEU A 229 -19.79 2.22 14.99
C LEU A 229 -20.75 1.50 15.97
N ALA A 230 -20.33 0.36 16.54
CA ALA A 230 -21.07 -0.30 17.62
C ALA A 230 -20.77 0.30 19.01
N GLY A 231 -19.66 1.05 19.12
CA GLY A 231 -19.17 1.70 20.33
C GLY A 231 -19.51 3.19 20.44
N GLY A 232 -20.66 3.64 19.93
CA GLY A 232 -21.27 4.94 20.25
C GLY A 232 -21.70 5.07 21.72
N GLY A 233 -20.88 4.56 22.64
CA GLY A 233 -21.00 4.73 24.08
C GLY A 233 -20.45 6.10 24.43
N ARG A 234 -21.37 6.98 24.83
CA ARG A 234 -21.12 8.25 25.53
C ARG A 234 -19.73 8.28 26.17
N LEU A 235 -18.90 9.22 25.73
CA LEU A 235 -17.81 9.73 26.55
C LEU A 235 -18.40 10.00 27.93
N ALA A 236 -18.05 9.17 28.91
CA ALA A 236 -18.33 9.45 30.30
C ALA A 236 -17.64 10.79 30.59
N ALA A 237 -18.44 11.83 30.76
CA ALA A 237 -17.98 13.11 31.25
C ALA A 237 -17.44 12.88 32.67
N GLY A 238 -16.12 12.67 32.77
CA GLY A 238 -15.40 12.93 34.00
C GLY A 238 -15.57 14.41 34.36
N PRO A 239 -15.76 14.75 35.64
CA PRO A 239 -16.12 16.11 36.02
C PRO A 239 -14.94 17.05 35.79
N GLY A 240 -15.11 18.04 34.91
CA GLY A 240 -14.35 19.29 34.99
C GLY A 240 -13.08 19.45 34.13
N GLY A 241 -13.08 18.99 32.87
CA GLY A 241 -12.01 19.34 31.93
C GLY A 241 -12.54 19.66 30.53
N ALA A 242 -12.44 20.90 30.09
CA ALA A 242 -12.80 21.29 28.72
C ALA A 242 -11.91 20.57 27.69
N PRO A 243 -12.45 20.04 26.58
CA PRO A 243 -11.66 19.35 25.57
C PRO A 243 -10.72 20.35 24.86
N ARG A 244 -9.43 20.02 24.81
CA ARG A 244 -8.46 20.75 23.98
C ARG A 244 -8.62 20.31 22.52
N PRO A 245 -8.64 21.25 21.55
CA PRO A 245 -8.68 20.89 20.14
C PRO A 245 -7.35 20.25 19.72
N LEU A 246 -7.46 19.16 18.95
CA LEU A 246 -6.35 18.54 18.24
C LEU A 246 -5.78 19.55 17.24
N LEU A 247 -4.48 19.85 17.38
CA LEU A 247 -3.75 20.73 16.47
C LEU A 247 -3.64 20.06 15.10
N GLY A 248 -4.25 20.66 14.08
CA GLY A 248 -4.11 20.24 12.69
C GLY A 248 -2.72 20.52 12.10
N PRO A 249 -2.43 20.02 10.88
CA PRO A 249 -1.10 20.02 10.27
C PRO A 249 -0.45 21.40 10.06
N GLY A 250 -1.20 22.50 10.21
CA GLY A 250 -0.68 23.88 10.09
C GLY A 250 0.09 24.41 11.30
N ALA A 251 0.31 23.61 12.34
CA ALA A 251 1.03 24.03 13.56
C ALA A 251 2.56 23.83 13.48
N LEU A 252 3.05 22.92 12.63
CA LEU A 252 4.49 22.66 12.49
C LEU A 252 5.23 23.77 11.73
N LEU A 253 4.57 24.44 10.78
CA LEU A 253 5.17 25.51 9.97
C LEU A 253 5.38 26.81 10.76
N ARG A 254 4.51 27.12 11.72
CA ARG A 254 4.65 28.32 12.58
C ARG A 254 5.82 28.20 13.56
N HIS A 255 6.16 26.98 13.98
CA HIS A 255 7.25 26.76 14.94
C HIS A 255 8.65 26.90 14.31
N GLN A 256 8.77 26.77 12.98
CA GLN A 256 10.02 27.00 12.25
C GLN A 256 10.23 28.47 11.83
N GLU A 257 9.16 29.24 11.56
CA GLU A 257 9.28 30.67 11.27
C GLU A 257 9.62 31.52 12.51
N GLU A 258 9.06 31.18 13.69
CA GLU A 258 9.39 31.90 14.94
C GLU A 258 10.85 31.71 15.37
N ARG A 259 11.48 30.58 15.05
CA ARG A 259 12.92 30.34 15.31
C ARG A 259 13.84 31.08 14.34
N ARG A 260 13.38 31.45 13.13
CA ARG A 260 14.14 32.28 12.18
C ARG A 260 14.11 33.77 12.54
N LEU A 261 13.01 34.24 13.14
CA LEU A 261 12.84 35.65 13.54
C LEU A 261 13.58 36.00 14.84
N LEU A 262 13.73 35.05 15.77
CA LEU A 262 14.43 35.26 17.05
C LEU A 262 15.97 35.12 16.97
N GLY A 263 16.52 34.63 15.84
CA GLY A 263 17.95 34.42 15.65
C GLY A 263 18.77 35.62 15.12
N ARG A 264 18.15 36.80 14.92
CA ARG A 264 18.80 37.96 14.26
C ARG A 264 19.11 39.16 15.15
N VAL A 265 19.00 39.06 16.48
CA VAL A 265 19.34 40.18 17.38
C VAL A 265 20.31 39.75 18.47
N ARG A 266 21.63 39.86 18.18
CA ARG A 266 22.68 40.38 19.08
C ARG A 266 24.08 40.15 18.50
N VAL A 267 24.57 41.13 17.76
CA VAL A 267 25.99 41.52 17.82
C VAL A 267 26.01 43.04 17.81
N GLN A 268 25.93 43.65 19.00
CA GLN A 268 26.37 45.03 19.20
C GLN A 268 27.70 44.98 19.93
N SER A 269 28.70 45.48 19.23
CA SER A 269 30.04 45.84 19.67
C SER A 269 30.03 46.91 20.76
N ARG A 270 31.05 46.87 21.63
CA ARG A 270 31.71 48.00 22.31
C ARG A 270 32.65 47.49 23.41
N PRO A 271 33.63 48.30 23.85
CA PRO A 271 34.64 49.05 23.09
C PRO A 271 36.03 48.37 23.15
#